data_AF-A0A918FN60-F1
#
_entry.id   AF-A0A918FN60-F1
#
_cell.length_a   1.000
_cell.length_b   1.000
_cell.length_c   1.000
_cell.angle_alpha   90.00
_cell.angle_beta   90.00
_cell.angle_gamma   90.00
#
_symmetry.space_group_name_H-M   'P 1'
#
loop_
_entity.id
_entity.type
_entity.pdbx_description
1 polymer ?
#
loop_
_entity_poly.entity_id
_entity_poly.type
_entity_poly.pdbx_seq_one_letter_code
_entity_poly.pdbx_strand_id
1 'polypeptide(L)'
;MNSSGHEDCTLLRIRGQRDGSTGPDQQAGPGGHTALRRQVLTTNVGLQIPAGLSFEDWERAGRQLSGLVNSSSWWLGDWLVYGKDHYTDRYERGLRAAGLQYQTLRNYAWVARRFDLSRRRATLSFQHHAELASLPVGEQEEWLDRAEQMKWTTKQLRTALRVAHGGGARGAAQVEEKRRIAVPGSRVQWWHAAAERAGVEFEQWVLATLDNAAKEALDDARDQAAELSELSA
;
A
#
# COMPACT_ATOMS: atom_id res chain seq x y z
N MET A 1 -39.19 -11.34 -27.26
CA MET A 1 -39.19 -11.78 -25.85
C MET A 1 -37.98 -11.18 -25.17
N ASN A 2 -38.25 -10.30 -24.22
CA ASN A 2 -37.28 -9.47 -23.52
C ASN A 2 -36.39 -10.32 -22.60
N SER A 3 -35.09 -10.02 -22.58
CA SER A 3 -34.25 -10.25 -21.41
C SER A 3 -33.60 -8.93 -21.02
N SER A 4 -34.20 -8.31 -20.01
CA SER A 4 -33.64 -7.16 -19.28
C SER A 4 -32.33 -7.56 -18.61
N GLY A 5 -31.24 -6.94 -19.02
CA GLY A 5 -30.03 -6.87 -18.19
C GLY A 5 -30.27 -5.86 -17.08
N HIS A 6 -30.47 -6.35 -15.85
CA HIS A 6 -30.36 -5.51 -14.66
C HIS A 6 -28.89 -5.19 -14.45
N GLU A 7 -28.46 -4.02 -14.94
CA GLU A 7 -27.23 -3.39 -14.48
C GLU A 7 -27.47 -2.95 -13.03
N ASP A 8 -26.88 -3.68 -12.10
CA ASP A 8 -26.96 -3.41 -10.66
C ASP A 8 -26.24 -2.08 -10.38
N CYS A 9 -27.03 -1.00 -10.37
CA CYS A 9 -26.57 0.37 -10.19
C CYS A 9 -26.38 0.60 -8.69
N THR A 10 -25.20 0.25 -8.17
CA THR A 10 -24.86 0.51 -6.76
C THR A 10 -24.79 2.03 -6.52
N LEU A 11 -25.87 2.58 -5.99
CA LEU A 11 -25.96 3.96 -5.49
C LEU A 11 -25.06 4.13 -4.27
N LEU A 12 -23.78 4.37 -4.49
CA LEU A 12 -22.91 5.00 -3.49
C LEU A 12 -23.38 6.45 -3.33
N ARG A 13 -24.31 6.68 -2.40
CA ARG A 13 -24.70 8.03 -1.98
C ARG A 13 -23.49 8.72 -1.37
N ILE A 14 -22.87 9.62 -2.14
CA ILE A 14 -21.93 10.61 -1.61
C ILE A 14 -22.74 11.57 -0.73
N ARG A 15 -22.83 11.29 0.58
CA ARG A 15 -23.38 12.24 1.54
C ARG A 15 -22.37 13.37 1.70
N GLY A 16 -22.66 14.52 1.09
CA GLY A 16 -22.09 15.79 1.51
C GLY A 16 -22.60 16.15 2.90
N GLN A 17 -21.67 16.36 3.82
CA GLN A 17 -21.93 16.90 5.15
C GLN A 17 -22.60 18.28 4.97
N ARG A 18 -23.86 18.39 5.40
CA ARG A 18 -24.54 19.68 5.53
C ARG A 18 -24.17 20.23 6.90
N ASP A 19 -23.35 21.27 6.93
CA ASP A 19 -23.23 22.10 8.11
C ASP A 19 -24.58 22.77 8.35
N GLY A 20 -25.13 22.48 9.53
CA GLY A 20 -26.43 22.99 9.96
C GLY A 20 -26.32 24.42 10.45
N SER A 21 -27.04 25.32 9.79
CA SER A 21 -27.64 26.48 10.43
C SER A 21 -29.10 26.58 9.96
N THR A 22 -29.99 26.49 10.94
CA THR A 22 -31.43 26.30 10.78
C THR A 22 -32.13 27.66 10.61
N GLY A 23 -33.03 27.75 9.63
CA GLY A 23 -34.06 28.78 9.52
C GLY A 23 -35.17 28.27 8.58
N PRO A 24 -36.46 28.24 8.98
CA PRO A 24 -37.50 27.54 8.23
C PRO A 24 -38.18 28.47 7.23
N ASP A 25 -38.37 28.05 5.98
CA ASP A 25 -39.64 28.30 5.31
C ASP A 25 -39.92 27.39 4.10
N GLN A 26 -41.06 26.72 4.19
CA GLN A 26 -42.07 26.40 3.15
C GLN A 26 -41.63 26.22 1.67
N GLN A 27 -41.70 24.98 1.17
CA GLN A 27 -42.72 24.49 0.21
C GLN A 27 -42.26 23.21 -0.50
N ALA A 28 -43.03 22.13 -0.29
CA ALA A 28 -42.92 20.89 -1.06
C ALA A 28 -43.55 21.09 -2.45
N GLY A 29 -42.72 21.14 -3.50
CA GLY A 29 -43.15 21.08 -4.90
C GLY A 29 -42.75 19.75 -5.57
N PRO A 30 -43.47 19.29 -6.62
CA PRO A 30 -43.23 18.01 -7.28
C PRO A 30 -42.02 18.14 -8.23
N GLY A 31 -40.81 18.09 -7.68
CA GLY A 31 -39.56 18.37 -8.42
C GLY A 31 -38.49 17.27 -8.38
N GLY A 32 -38.78 16.10 -7.79
CA GLY A 32 -37.78 15.07 -7.49
C GLY A 32 -37.07 14.43 -8.69
N HIS A 33 -37.59 14.58 -9.91
CA HIS A 33 -37.06 13.91 -11.10
C HIS A 33 -36.06 14.74 -11.93
N THR A 34 -35.92 16.04 -11.67
CA THR A 34 -35.07 16.92 -12.49
C THR A 34 -33.63 17.00 -11.95
N ALA A 35 -33.44 16.87 -10.63
CA ALA A 35 -32.13 17.00 -9.99
C ALA A 35 -31.15 15.85 -10.29
N LEU A 36 -31.66 14.68 -10.68
CA LEU A 36 -30.84 13.53 -11.08
C LEU A 36 -30.24 13.68 -12.49
N ARG A 37 -30.80 14.54 -13.35
CA ARG A 37 -30.37 14.67 -14.75
C ARG A 37 -29.04 15.43 -14.96
N ARG A 38 -28.45 16.00 -13.92
CA ARG A 38 -27.17 16.74 -13.99
C ARG A 38 -26.05 16.13 -13.14
N GLN A 39 -26.23 14.92 -12.64
CA GLN A 39 -25.22 14.26 -11.81
C GLN A 39 -24.34 13.35 -12.65
N VAL A 40 -23.04 13.38 -12.37
CA VAL A 40 -22.06 12.42 -12.89
C VAL A 40 -22.32 11.08 -12.19
N LEU A 41 -22.50 10.00 -12.96
CA LEU A 41 -22.77 8.67 -12.42
C LEU A 41 -21.55 7.75 -12.60
N THR A 42 -21.14 7.09 -11.52
CA THR A 42 -20.08 6.07 -11.54
C THR A 42 -20.69 4.69 -11.73
N THR A 43 -20.21 3.93 -12.71
CA THR A 43 -20.49 2.49 -12.87
C THR A 43 -19.23 1.68 -12.60
N ASN A 44 -19.35 0.35 -12.58
CA ASN A 44 -18.18 -0.53 -12.43
C ASN A 44 -17.16 -0.42 -13.58
N VAL A 45 -17.58 0.10 -14.74
CA VAL A 45 -16.75 0.14 -15.96
C VAL A 45 -16.51 1.55 -16.50
N GLY A 46 -17.05 2.59 -15.86
CA GLY A 46 -16.84 3.95 -16.35
C GLY A 46 -17.64 5.03 -15.63
N LEU A 47 -17.55 6.23 -16.19
CA LEU A 47 -18.20 7.43 -15.71
C LEU A 47 -19.17 7.94 -16.77
N GLN A 48 -20.45 8.06 -16.42
CA GLN A 48 -21.45 8.67 -17.30
C GLN A 48 -21.58 10.15 -16.96
N ILE A 49 -21.22 11.01 -17.91
CA ILE A 49 -21.28 12.47 -17.78
C ILE A 49 -22.49 12.97 -18.58
N PRO A 50 -23.45 13.66 -17.96
CA PRO A 50 -24.63 14.15 -18.66
C PRO A 50 -24.26 15.28 -19.63
N ALA A 51 -24.95 15.33 -20.76
CA ALA A 51 -24.80 16.43 -21.71
C ALA A 51 -25.20 17.76 -21.06
N GLY A 52 -24.37 18.80 -21.26
CA GLY A 52 -24.60 20.13 -20.69
C GLY A 52 -24.21 20.25 -19.21
N LEU A 53 -23.37 19.37 -18.68
CA LEU A 53 -22.72 19.56 -17.37
C LEU A 53 -21.89 20.85 -17.41
N SER A 54 -22.02 21.70 -16.37
CA SER A 54 -21.19 22.89 -16.26
C SER A 54 -19.74 22.53 -15.97
N PHE A 55 -18.82 23.45 -16.27
CA PHE A 55 -17.40 23.25 -15.96
C PHE A 55 -17.18 23.08 -14.45
N GLU A 56 -17.86 23.87 -13.62
CA GLU A 56 -17.73 23.82 -12.15
C GLU A 56 -18.21 22.49 -11.58
N ASP A 57 -19.31 21.95 -12.12
CA ASP A 57 -19.84 20.65 -11.72
C ASP A 57 -18.91 19.50 -12.18
N TRP A 58 -18.36 19.61 -13.39
CA TRP A 58 -17.36 18.67 -13.91
C TRP A 58 -16.07 18.67 -13.06
N GLU A 59 -15.57 19.87 -12.73
CA GLU A 59 -14.36 20.04 -11.92
C GLU A 59 -14.56 19.51 -10.50
N ARG A 60 -15.73 19.78 -9.90
CA ARG A 60 -16.11 19.23 -8.60
C ARG A 60 -16.16 17.71 -8.62
N ALA A 61 -16.76 17.10 -9.65
CA ALA A 61 -16.78 15.65 -9.80
C ALA A 61 -15.35 15.09 -9.93
N GLY A 62 -14.48 15.74 -10.70
CA GLY A 62 -13.06 15.37 -10.81
C GLY A 62 -12.33 15.38 -9.47
N ARG A 63 -12.52 16.42 -8.64
CA ARG A 63 -11.94 16.49 -7.29
C ARG A 63 -12.46 15.36 -6.38
N GLN A 64 -13.74 15.05 -6.44
CA GLN A 64 -14.34 13.95 -5.66
C GLN A 64 -13.79 12.59 -6.08
N LEU A 65 -13.70 12.32 -7.38
CA LEU A 65 -13.12 11.08 -7.92
C LEU A 65 -11.66 10.94 -7.49
N SER A 66 -10.87 12.00 -7.60
CA SER A 66 -9.48 12.01 -7.13
C SER A 66 -9.38 11.69 -5.64
N GLY A 67 -10.24 12.29 -4.80
CA GLY A 67 -10.30 11.99 -3.37
C GLY A 67 -10.62 10.52 -3.08
N LEU A 68 -11.59 9.94 -3.79
CA LEU A 68 -11.98 8.54 -3.63
C LEU A 68 -10.85 7.60 -4.05
N VAL A 69 -10.23 7.83 -5.22
CA VAL A 69 -9.11 7.02 -5.71
C VAL A 69 -7.94 7.08 -4.75
N ASN A 70 -7.54 8.28 -4.30
CA ASN A 70 -6.42 8.46 -3.36
C ASN A 70 -6.69 7.83 -1.99
N SER A 71 -7.95 7.81 -1.54
CA SER A 71 -8.33 7.26 -0.23
C SER A 71 -8.56 5.73 -0.27
N SER A 72 -8.92 5.17 -1.42
CA SER A 72 -9.25 3.75 -1.55
C SER A 72 -8.13 2.81 -1.10
N SER A 73 -6.87 3.18 -1.37
CA SER A 73 -5.71 2.41 -0.92
C SER A 73 -5.58 2.38 0.60
N TRP A 74 -5.89 3.50 1.28
CA TRP A 74 -5.94 3.55 2.75
C TRP A 74 -7.06 2.68 3.30
N TRP A 75 -8.28 2.79 2.76
CA TRP A 75 -9.42 1.99 3.22
C TRP A 75 -9.18 0.48 3.07
N LEU A 76 -8.60 0.06 1.93
CA LEU A 76 -8.23 -1.33 1.71
C LEU A 76 -7.14 -1.77 2.69
N GLY A 77 -6.12 -0.93 2.93
CA GLY A 77 -5.09 -1.19 3.92
C GLY A 77 -5.67 -1.39 5.33
N ASP A 78 -6.52 -0.46 5.77
CA ASP A 78 -7.15 -0.50 7.10
C ASP A 78 -8.07 -1.71 7.25
N TRP A 79 -8.87 -2.01 6.22
CA TRP A 79 -9.73 -3.20 6.19
C TRP A 79 -8.93 -4.49 6.31
N LEU A 80 -7.78 -4.60 5.64
CA LEU A 80 -6.89 -5.76 5.72
C LEU A 80 -6.21 -5.88 7.08
N VAL A 81 -5.80 -4.76 7.68
CA VAL A 81 -5.18 -4.75 9.00
C VAL A 81 -6.19 -5.24 10.03
N TYR A 82 -7.38 -4.62 10.05
CA TYR A 82 -8.47 -5.03 10.92
C TYR A 82 -8.84 -6.51 10.72
N GLY A 83 -8.97 -6.94 9.46
CA GLY A 83 -9.36 -8.31 9.13
C GLY A 83 -8.35 -9.36 9.63
N LYS A 84 -7.05 -9.07 9.53
CA LYS A 84 -6.02 -9.98 10.03
C LYS A 84 -6.10 -10.14 11.55
N ASP A 85 -6.35 -9.04 12.26
CA ASP A 85 -6.35 -9.02 13.73
C ASP A 85 -7.62 -9.66 14.32
N HIS A 86 -8.73 -9.67 13.58
CA HIS A 86 -10.05 -10.10 14.09
C HIS A 86 -10.56 -11.42 13.47
N TYR A 87 -10.04 -11.84 12.32
CA TYR A 87 -10.62 -12.95 11.56
C TYR A 87 -9.57 -13.93 11.05
N THR A 88 -8.88 -14.66 11.93
CA THR A 88 -7.83 -15.65 11.59
C THR A 88 -8.22 -16.58 10.41
N ASP A 89 -9.15 -17.51 10.64
CA ASP A 89 -9.46 -18.59 9.66
C ASP A 89 -10.30 -18.09 8.48
N ARG A 90 -10.87 -16.89 8.60
CA ARG A 90 -11.77 -16.28 7.61
C ARG A 90 -11.09 -15.20 6.77
N TYR A 91 -9.86 -14.79 7.14
CA TYR A 91 -9.09 -13.78 6.45
C TYR A 91 -8.89 -14.13 4.98
N GLU A 92 -8.34 -15.31 4.72
CA GLU A 92 -8.08 -15.85 3.38
C GLU A 92 -9.34 -15.93 2.51
N ARG A 93 -10.48 -16.26 3.12
CA ARG A 93 -11.78 -16.25 2.43
C ARG A 93 -12.21 -14.82 2.07
N GLY A 94 -11.97 -13.85 2.95
CA GLY A 94 -12.21 -12.43 2.71
C GLY A 94 -11.35 -11.87 1.56
N LEU A 95 -10.06 -12.22 1.50
CA LEU A 95 -9.17 -11.79 0.41
C LEU A 95 -9.65 -12.31 -0.95
N ARG A 96 -10.02 -13.60 -1.03
CA ARG A 96 -10.54 -14.18 -2.27
C ARG A 96 -11.82 -13.50 -2.75
N ALA A 97 -12.71 -13.13 -1.83
CA ALA A 97 -13.95 -12.43 -2.17
C ALA A 97 -13.71 -10.98 -2.65
N ALA A 98 -12.64 -10.32 -2.20
CA ALA A 98 -12.31 -8.95 -2.60
C ALA A 98 -11.81 -8.82 -4.05
N GLY A 99 -11.39 -9.92 -4.69
CA GLY A 99 -11.05 -9.94 -6.11
C GLY A 99 -9.81 -9.13 -6.52
N LEU A 100 -8.97 -8.71 -5.56
CA LEU A 100 -7.75 -7.94 -5.80
C LEU A 100 -6.49 -8.81 -5.70
N GLN A 101 -5.44 -8.42 -6.43
CA GLN A 101 -4.16 -9.11 -6.41
C GLN A 101 -3.54 -9.10 -5.01
N TYR A 102 -3.16 -10.29 -4.52
CA TYR A 102 -2.64 -10.48 -3.15
C TYR A 102 -1.46 -9.57 -2.82
N GLN A 103 -0.51 -9.43 -3.76
CA GLN A 103 0.69 -8.60 -3.55
C GLN A 103 0.35 -7.13 -3.30
N THR A 104 -0.64 -6.59 -4.03
CA THR A 104 -1.10 -5.20 -3.87
C THR A 104 -1.74 -5.01 -2.49
N LEU A 105 -2.62 -5.94 -2.10
CA LEU A 105 -3.27 -5.92 -0.78
C LEU A 105 -2.23 -5.97 0.36
N ARG A 106 -1.23 -6.86 0.25
CA ARG A 106 -0.15 -6.96 1.23
C ARG A 106 0.63 -5.64 1.36
N ASN A 107 0.93 -4.98 0.24
CA ASN A 107 1.58 -3.67 0.26
C ASN A 107 0.71 -2.61 0.95
N TYR A 108 -0.59 -2.58 0.65
CA TYR A 108 -1.51 -1.63 1.28
C TYR A 108 -1.60 -1.80 2.79
N ALA A 109 -1.77 -3.05 3.24
CA ALA A 109 -1.79 -3.37 4.67
C ALA A 109 -0.47 -3.00 5.35
N TRP A 110 0.67 -3.23 4.70
CA TRP A 110 1.97 -2.88 5.25
C TRP A 110 2.11 -1.37 5.45
N VAL A 111 1.81 -0.54 4.45
CA VAL A 111 1.88 0.92 4.59
C VAL A 111 0.88 1.41 5.64
N ALA A 112 -0.35 0.89 5.65
CA ALA A 112 -1.37 1.26 6.63
C ALA A 112 -0.91 1.03 8.09
N ARG A 113 -0.18 -0.05 8.37
CA ARG A 113 0.42 -0.31 9.70
C ARG A 113 1.58 0.61 10.05
N ARG A 114 2.26 1.19 9.06
CA ARG A 114 3.41 2.07 9.29
C ARG A 114 3.00 3.50 9.59
N PHE A 115 1.77 3.87 9.22
CA PHE A 115 1.20 5.20 9.42
C PHE A 115 -0.18 5.08 10.05
N ASP A 116 -0.24 5.25 11.37
CA ASP A 116 -1.49 5.43 12.09
C ASP A 116 -2.30 6.60 11.51
N LEU A 117 -3.63 6.58 11.69
CA LEU A 117 -4.54 7.57 11.12
C LEU A 117 -4.12 9.03 11.41
N SER A 118 -3.56 9.31 12.59
CA SER A 118 -3.09 10.65 12.98
C SER A 118 -1.82 11.11 12.24
N ARG A 119 -1.03 10.19 11.70
CA ARG A 119 0.22 10.48 10.97
C ARG A 119 0.04 10.62 9.47
N ARG A 120 -1.15 10.29 8.95
CA ARG A 120 -1.46 10.37 7.51
C ARG A 120 -1.72 11.82 7.11
N ARG A 121 -0.93 12.35 6.19
CA ARG A 121 -1.08 13.73 5.69
C ARG A 121 -2.07 13.75 4.53
N ALA A 122 -3.24 14.37 4.73
CA ALA A 122 -4.30 14.40 3.72
C ALA A 122 -3.91 15.12 2.41
N THR A 123 -2.90 15.98 2.47
CA THR A 123 -2.31 16.69 1.32
C THR A 123 -1.38 15.79 0.50
N LEU A 124 -0.93 14.66 1.05
CA LEU A 124 0.00 13.72 0.42
C LEU A 124 -0.71 12.40 0.06
N SER A 125 -0.44 11.92 -1.14
CA SER A 125 -1.04 10.65 -1.60
C SER A 125 -0.53 9.44 -0.82
N PHE A 126 -1.28 8.34 -0.88
CA PHE A 126 -0.85 7.03 -0.36
C PHE A 126 0.56 6.64 -0.83
N GLN A 127 0.89 6.95 -2.10
CA GLN A 127 2.20 6.62 -2.66
C GLN A 127 3.35 7.37 -1.98
N HIS A 128 3.17 8.62 -1.54
CA HIS A 128 4.20 9.33 -0.77
C HIS A 128 4.56 8.56 0.50
N HIS A 129 3.54 8.10 1.21
CA HIS A 129 3.70 7.30 2.41
C HIS A 129 4.34 5.95 2.09
N ALA A 130 3.97 5.31 0.97
CA ALA A 130 4.57 4.06 0.54
C ALA A 130 6.09 4.15 0.28
N GLU A 131 6.58 5.26 -0.30
CA GLU A 131 8.04 5.47 -0.48
C GLU A 131 8.80 5.57 0.85
N LEU A 132 8.14 6.06 1.89
CA LEU A 132 8.73 6.34 3.20
C LEU A 132 8.51 5.21 4.21
N ALA A 133 7.61 4.26 3.93
CA ALA A 133 7.17 3.24 4.86
C ALA A 133 8.32 2.36 5.40
N SER A 134 9.42 2.20 4.64
CA SER A 134 10.59 1.46 5.10
C SER A 134 11.55 2.25 6.00
N LEU A 135 11.45 3.58 6.04
CA LEU A 135 12.33 4.43 6.85
C LEU A 135 11.95 4.38 8.35
N PRO A 136 12.87 4.72 9.26
CA PRO A 136 12.55 4.98 10.66
C PRO A 136 11.51 6.09 10.82
N VAL A 137 10.74 6.05 11.92
CA VAL A 137 9.63 7.00 12.16
C VAL A 137 10.08 8.46 12.13
N GLY A 138 11.25 8.78 12.70
CA GLY A 138 11.79 10.15 12.66
C GLY A 138 12.02 10.66 11.24
N GLU A 139 12.70 9.86 10.41
CA GLU A 139 12.93 10.20 9.00
C GLU A 139 11.62 10.28 8.20
N GLN A 140 10.64 9.42 8.51
CA GLN A 140 9.32 9.51 7.88
C GLN A 140 8.68 10.89 8.09
N GLU A 141 8.64 11.38 9.33
CA GLU A 141 8.06 12.70 9.62
C GLU A 141 8.81 13.82 8.91
N GLU A 142 10.15 13.81 8.95
CA GLU A 142 10.95 14.82 8.26
C GLU A 142 10.67 14.88 6.76
N TRP A 143 10.57 13.72 6.10
CA TRP A 143 10.30 13.64 4.67
C TRP A 143 8.85 13.98 4.33
N LEU A 144 7.89 13.63 5.18
CA LEU A 144 6.48 14.02 5.03
C LEU A 144 6.34 15.54 5.15
N ASP A 145 6.92 16.15 6.18
CA ASP A 145 6.86 17.60 6.39
C ASP A 145 7.49 18.35 5.22
N ARG A 146 8.67 17.91 4.73
CA ARG A 146 9.31 18.51 3.55
C ARG A 146 8.45 18.37 2.30
N ALA A 147 7.88 17.19 2.07
CA ALA A 147 7.04 16.95 0.90
C ALA A 147 5.77 17.82 0.92
N GLU A 148 5.15 18.01 2.08
CA GLU A 148 3.98 18.86 2.27
C GLU A 148 4.34 20.35 2.07
N GLN A 149 5.38 20.85 2.74
CA GLN A 149 5.83 22.24 2.65
C GLN A 149 6.23 22.63 1.21
N MET A 150 6.97 21.77 0.53
CA MET A 150 7.47 22.01 -0.82
C MET A 150 6.48 21.55 -1.90
N LYS A 151 5.31 21.02 -1.51
CA LYS A 151 4.28 20.47 -2.41
C LYS A 151 4.87 19.50 -3.43
N TRP A 152 5.74 18.61 -2.96
CA TRP A 152 6.40 17.65 -3.85
C TRP A 152 5.42 16.63 -4.41
N THR A 153 5.67 16.27 -5.67
CA THR A 153 5.16 15.04 -6.25
C THR A 153 5.95 13.84 -5.72
N THR A 154 5.38 12.63 -5.83
CA THR A 154 6.09 11.40 -5.44
C THR A 154 7.42 11.24 -6.19
N LYS A 155 7.49 11.70 -7.45
CA LYS A 155 8.72 11.64 -8.25
C LYS A 155 9.81 12.55 -7.68
N GLN A 156 9.44 13.76 -7.24
CA GLN A 156 10.38 14.69 -6.58
C GLN A 156 10.85 14.11 -5.25
N LEU A 157 9.94 13.55 -4.44
CA LEU A 157 10.30 12.86 -3.20
C LEU A 157 11.31 11.73 -3.45
N ARG A 158 11.06 10.83 -4.41
CA ARG A 158 12.00 9.76 -4.79
C ARG A 158 13.37 10.28 -5.23
N THR A 159 13.39 11.44 -5.88
CA THR A 159 14.64 12.05 -6.33
C THR A 159 15.41 12.61 -5.15
N ALA A 160 14.73 13.32 -4.24
CA ALA A 160 15.32 13.86 -3.04
C ALA A 160 15.85 12.76 -2.11
N LEU A 161 15.11 11.66 -1.94
CA LEU A 161 15.56 10.47 -1.19
C LEU A 161 16.84 9.89 -1.79
N ARG A 162 16.91 9.71 -3.11
CA ARG A 162 18.11 9.21 -3.79
C ARG A 162 19.32 10.11 -3.59
N VAL A 163 19.14 11.43 -3.63
CA VAL A 163 20.22 12.39 -3.37
C VAL A 163 20.69 12.31 -1.92
N ALA A 164 19.78 12.24 -0.96
CA ALA A 164 20.11 12.13 0.46
C ALA A 164 20.90 10.84 0.78
N HIS A 165 20.49 9.71 0.21
CA HIS A 165 21.16 8.42 0.40
C HIS A 165 22.47 8.33 -0.41
N GLY A 166 22.52 8.91 -1.62
CA GLY A 166 23.71 8.96 -2.46
C GLY A 166 24.80 9.91 -1.94
N GLY A 167 24.43 10.97 -1.22
CA GLY A 167 25.35 11.85 -0.51
C GLY A 167 25.88 11.27 0.81
N GLY A 168 25.13 10.33 1.42
CA GLY A 168 25.47 9.65 2.68
C GLY A 168 26.44 8.47 2.56
N ALA A 169 26.76 8.02 1.34
CA ALA A 169 27.66 6.88 1.11
C ALA A 169 29.13 7.11 1.57
N ARG A 170 29.47 8.30 2.08
CA ARG A 170 30.77 8.59 2.73
C ARG A 170 30.71 8.70 4.26
N GLY A 171 29.54 8.60 4.90
CA GLY A 171 29.39 9.00 6.31
C GLY A 171 28.73 8.01 7.28
N ALA A 172 28.12 6.91 6.83
CA ALA A 172 27.34 6.04 7.72
C ALA A 172 27.50 4.55 7.41
N ALA A 173 28.72 4.02 7.55
CA ALA A 173 28.86 2.65 8.01
C ALA A 173 28.51 2.64 9.51
N GLN A 174 27.25 2.37 9.88
CA GLN A 174 26.80 1.80 11.18
C GLN A 174 25.27 1.93 11.40
N VAL A 175 24.49 1.22 10.60
CA VAL A 175 23.25 0.56 11.04
C VAL A 175 23.26 -0.75 10.26
N GLU A 176 22.99 -1.90 10.89
CA GLU A 176 22.91 -3.19 10.19
C GLU A 176 21.97 -3.07 8.98
N GLU A 177 22.57 -2.87 7.80
CA GLU A 177 21.85 -2.69 6.57
C GLU A 177 21.15 -4.01 6.27
N LYS A 178 19.81 -4.02 6.31
CA LYS A 178 19.01 -5.10 5.75
C LYS A 178 19.28 -5.19 4.25
N ARG A 179 20.34 -5.91 3.88
CA ARG A 179 20.72 -6.18 2.50
C ARG A 179 19.67 -7.13 1.91
N ARG A 180 18.85 -6.60 1.01
CA ARG A 180 17.80 -7.37 0.34
C ARG A 180 18.42 -8.13 -0.83
N ILE A 181 18.30 -9.45 -0.82
CA ILE A 181 18.65 -10.32 -1.94
C ILE A 181 17.39 -10.53 -2.77
N ALA A 182 17.44 -10.19 -4.06
CA ALA A 182 16.37 -10.51 -5.00
C ALA A 182 16.47 -12.00 -5.37
N VAL A 183 15.54 -12.80 -4.87
CA VAL A 183 15.49 -14.25 -5.15
C VAL A 183 14.42 -14.50 -6.23
N PRO A 184 14.75 -15.20 -7.33
CA PRO A 184 13.75 -15.61 -8.32
C PRO A 184 12.61 -16.41 -7.66
N GLY A 185 11.36 -16.13 -8.05
CA GLY A 185 10.19 -16.77 -7.45
C GLY A 185 10.19 -18.30 -7.52
N SER A 186 10.82 -18.87 -8.55
CA SER A 186 11.01 -20.33 -8.68
C SER A 186 11.87 -20.93 -7.57
N ARG A 187 12.86 -20.20 -7.05
CA ARG A 187 13.68 -20.64 -5.92
C ARG A 187 12.93 -20.50 -4.59
N VAL A 188 12.19 -19.40 -4.43
CA VAL A 188 11.36 -19.15 -3.23
C VAL A 188 10.33 -20.25 -3.03
N GLN A 189 9.66 -20.69 -4.11
CA GLN A 189 8.68 -21.78 -4.05
C GLN A 189 9.30 -23.09 -3.55
N TRP A 190 10.50 -23.44 -4.02
CA TRP A 190 11.17 -24.66 -3.59
C TRP A 190 11.64 -24.58 -2.13
N TRP A 191 12.13 -23.43 -1.68
CA TRP A 191 12.52 -23.21 -0.29
C TRP A 191 11.33 -23.27 0.66
N HIS A 192 10.16 -22.75 0.26
CA HIS A 192 8.93 -22.92 1.02
C HIS A 192 8.55 -24.40 1.21
N ALA A 193 8.58 -25.19 0.15
CA ALA A 193 8.30 -26.63 0.24
C ALA A 193 9.30 -27.38 1.15
N ALA A 194 10.56 -26.93 1.19
CA ALA A 194 11.57 -27.49 2.07
C ALA A 194 11.32 -27.14 3.55
N ALA A 195 10.94 -25.89 3.84
CA ALA A 195 10.57 -25.45 5.19
C ALA A 195 9.33 -26.18 5.73
N GLU A 196 8.29 -26.33 4.90
CA GLU A 196 7.08 -27.11 5.24
C GLU A 196 7.42 -28.56 5.57
N ARG A 197 8.31 -29.20 4.79
CA ARG A 197 8.72 -30.59 5.04
C ARG A 197 9.57 -30.74 6.31
N ALA A 198 10.32 -29.70 6.66
CA ALA A 198 11.08 -29.63 7.90
C ALA A 198 10.21 -29.23 9.12
N GLY A 199 8.94 -28.86 8.91
CA GLY A 199 8.01 -28.48 9.97
C GLY A 199 8.35 -27.18 10.68
N VAL A 200 9.09 -26.29 10.02
CA VAL A 200 9.55 -25.01 10.58
C VAL A 200 9.10 -23.83 9.73
N GLU A 201 8.93 -22.67 10.36
CA GLU A 201 8.56 -21.43 9.67
C GLU A 201 9.61 -21.07 8.61
N PHE A 202 9.14 -20.60 7.46
CA PHE A 202 9.99 -20.33 6.29
C PHE A 202 11.17 -19.41 6.60
N GLU A 203 10.93 -18.31 7.32
CA GLU A 203 11.97 -17.34 7.68
C GLU A 203 13.04 -17.99 8.59
N GLN A 204 12.60 -18.77 9.58
CA GLN A 204 13.50 -19.49 10.48
C GLN A 204 14.31 -20.56 9.73
N TRP A 205 13.68 -21.29 8.82
CA TRP A 205 14.33 -22.30 7.99
C TRP A 205 15.42 -21.68 7.10
N VAL A 206 15.12 -20.54 6.44
CA VAL A 206 16.08 -19.84 5.57
C VAL A 206 17.29 -19.38 6.37
N LEU A 207 17.09 -18.75 7.53
CA LEU A 207 18.18 -18.26 8.37
C LEU A 207 19.07 -19.42 8.85
N ALA A 208 18.48 -20.46 9.44
CA ALA A 208 19.23 -21.61 9.95
C ALA A 208 20.00 -22.35 8.84
N THR A 209 19.42 -22.44 7.64
CA THR A 209 20.08 -23.09 6.50
C THR A 209 21.29 -22.28 6.02
N LEU A 210 21.16 -20.95 5.93
CA LEU A 210 22.26 -20.08 5.53
C LEU A 210 23.37 -20.05 6.58
N ASP A 211 23.03 -20.02 7.87
CA ASP A 211 23.99 -20.02 8.96
C ASP A 211 24.81 -21.33 9.00
N ASN A 212 24.15 -22.47 8.82
CA ASN A 212 24.85 -23.77 8.77
C ASN A 212 25.77 -23.87 7.55
N ALA A 213 25.31 -23.46 6.36
CA ALA A 213 26.13 -23.45 5.16
C ALA A 213 27.34 -22.50 5.28
N ALA A 214 27.15 -21.34 5.94
CA ALA A 214 28.25 -20.42 6.22
C ALA A 214 29.26 -21.02 7.20
N LYS A 215 28.78 -21.71 8.24
CA LYS A 215 29.63 -22.38 9.22
C LYS A 215 30.49 -23.47 8.58
N GLU A 216 29.88 -24.35 7.78
CA GLU A 216 30.59 -25.40 7.05
C GLU A 216 31.68 -24.80 6.15
N ALA A 217 31.36 -23.77 5.38
CA ALA A 217 32.34 -23.12 4.50
C ALA A 217 33.50 -22.45 5.26
N LEU A 218 33.25 -21.94 6.47
CA LEU A 218 34.28 -21.33 7.31
C LEU A 218 35.15 -22.36 8.02
N ASP A 219 34.56 -23.47 8.46
CA ASP A 219 35.28 -24.57 9.09
C ASP A 219 36.18 -25.27 8.05
N ASP A 220 35.67 -25.54 6.84
CA ASP A 220 36.46 -26.08 5.71
C ASP A 220 37.66 -25.19 5.36
N ALA A 221 37.49 -23.87 5.39
CA ALA A 221 38.56 -22.92 5.09
C ALA A 221 39.64 -22.88 6.19
N ARG A 222 39.27 -23.14 7.45
CA ARG A 222 40.22 -23.21 8.57
C ARG A 222 41.04 -24.49 8.53
N ASP A 223 40.41 -25.61 8.20
CA ASP A 223 41.09 -26.90 8.11
C ASP A 223 42.12 -26.91 6.97
N GLN A 224 41.76 -26.33 5.81
CA GLN A 224 42.70 -26.16 4.69
C GLN A 224 43.89 -25.25 5.02
N ALA A 225 43.68 -24.20 5.83
CA ALA A 225 44.76 -23.30 6.25
C ALA A 225 45.71 -23.97 7.26
N ALA A 226 45.20 -24.87 8.12
CA ALA A 226 46.00 -25.66 9.05
C ALA A 226 46.89 -26.67 8.31
N GLU A 227 46.34 -27.40 7.33
CA GLU A 227 47.10 -28.36 6.51
C GLU A 227 48.22 -27.68 5.71
N LEU A 228 47.98 -26.50 5.15
CA LEU A 228 49.01 -25.74 4.43
C LEU A 228 50.12 -25.20 5.35
N SER A 229 49.81 -24.93 6.61
CA SER A 229 50.81 -24.48 7.60
C SER A 229 51.71 -25.64 8.06
N GLU A 230 51.15 -26.84 8.27
CA GLU A 230 51.90 -28.03 8.67
C GLU A 230 52.81 -28.57 7.56
N LEU A 231 52.46 -28.37 6.29
CA LEU A 231 53.30 -28.73 5.14
C LEU A 231 54.43 -27.71 4.85
N SER A 232 54.41 -26.56 5.51
CA SER A 232 55.39 -25.47 5.34
C SER A 232 56.38 -25.32 6.50
N ALA A 233 56.21 -26.11 7.57
CA ALA A 233 57.08 -26.19 8.75
C ALA A 233 58.00 -27.43 8.68
#